data_AF-A0A7J7PUY3-F1
#
_entry.id   AF-A0A7J7PUY3-F1
#
_cell.length_a   1.000
_cell.length_b   1.000
_cell.length_c   1.000
_cell.angle_alpha   90.00
_cell.angle_beta   90.00
_cell.angle_gamma   90.00
#
_symmetry.space_group_name_H-M   'P 1'
#
loop_
_entity.id
_entity.type
_entity.pdbx_description
1 polymer ?
#
loop_
_entity_poly.entity_id
_entity_poly.type
_entity_poly.pdbx_seq_one_letter_code
_entity_poly.pdbx_strand_id
1 'polypeptide(L)'
;MPVYYGTKSRWRAIGWAFVSGVAEPIGGLLGLAVLAGNNMSPIAFAIMFGFVAGMMVYISVRELLPTALRYAPEDKAVTGCCILGMAVMGSSLLLFQVQG
;
A
#
# COMPACT_ATOMS: atom_id res chain seq x y z
N MET A 1 13.40 -5.70 5.37
CA MET A 1 14.22 -5.64 6.60
C MET A 1 14.63 -7.01 7.16
N PRO A 2 13.73 -8.00 7.40
CA PRO A 2 14.12 -9.29 8.00
C PRO A 2 15.12 -10.08 7.13
N VAL A 3 14.97 -9.99 5.80
CA VAL A 3 15.90 -10.61 4.83
C VAL A 3 17.30 -9.98 4.88
N TYR A 4 17.43 -8.69 5.19
CA TYR A 4 18.74 -8.03 5.27
C TYR A 4 19.51 -8.45 6.53
N TYR A 5 18.83 -8.51 7.67
CA TYR A 5 19.44 -8.93 8.94
C TYR A 5 19.79 -10.42 8.98
N GLY A 6 19.04 -11.27 8.27
CA GLY A 6 19.33 -12.71 8.18
C GLY A 6 20.38 -13.10 7.14
N THR A 7 20.56 -12.32 6.05
CA THR A 7 21.44 -12.71 4.93
C THR A 7 22.67 -11.80 4.76
N LYS A 8 22.77 -10.66 5.46
CA LYS A 8 23.86 -9.65 5.37
C LYS A 8 24.15 -9.10 3.95
N SER A 9 23.34 -9.44 2.95
CA SER A 9 23.50 -9.00 1.56
C SER A 9 22.36 -8.10 1.12
N ARG A 10 22.70 -6.83 0.85
CA ARG A 10 21.82 -5.78 0.30
C ARG A 10 21.09 -6.20 -0.98
N TRP A 11 21.76 -6.96 -1.85
CA TRP A 11 21.21 -7.37 -3.15
C TRP A 11 20.07 -8.38 -3.01
N ARG A 12 20.16 -9.31 -2.05
CA ARG A 12 19.06 -10.25 -1.79
C ARG A 12 17.86 -9.56 -1.18
N ALA A 13 18.06 -8.64 -0.24
CA ALA A 13 16.97 -7.87 0.35
C ALA A 13 16.20 -7.04 -0.68
N ILE A 14 16.92 -6.41 -1.63
CA ILE A 14 16.31 -5.67 -2.75
C ILE A 14 15.57 -6.62 -3.69
N GLY A 15 16.17 -7.76 -4.05
CA GLY A 15 15.51 -8.76 -4.92
C GLY A 15 14.18 -9.26 -4.34
N TRP A 16 14.13 -9.58 -3.05
CA TRP A 16 12.90 -10.00 -2.38
C TRP A 16 11.86 -8.87 -2.26
N ALA A 17 12.30 -7.62 -2.03
CA ALA A 17 11.39 -6.47 -2.03
C ALA A 17 10.79 -6.22 -3.42
N PHE A 18 11.59 -6.38 -4.48
CA PHE A 18 11.15 -6.24 -5.86
C PHE A 18 10.12 -7.31 -6.23
N VAL A 19 10.36 -8.57 -5.87
CA VAL A 19 9.40 -9.67 -6.08
C VAL A 19 8.07 -9.38 -5.38
N SER A 20 8.10 -8.87 -4.15
CA SER A 20 6.88 -8.45 -3.44
C SER A 20 6.17 -7.29 -4.13
N GLY A 21 6.90 -6.27 -4.59
CA GLY A 21 6.30 -5.12 -5.27
C GLY A 21 5.72 -5.46 -6.65
N VAL A 22 6.26 -6.48 -7.32
CA VAL A 22 5.72 -6.98 -8.60
C VAL A 22 4.43 -7.79 -8.41
N ALA A 23 4.12 -8.25 -7.19
CA ALA A 23 2.88 -8.96 -6.93
C ALA A 23 1.62 -8.09 -7.16
N GLU A 24 1.68 -6.79 -6.84
CA GLU A 24 0.57 -5.84 -7.03
C GLU A 24 0.18 -5.65 -8.51
N PRO A 25 1.09 -5.31 -9.45
CA PRO A 25 0.75 -5.17 -10.86
C PRO A 25 0.34 -6.50 -11.50
N ILE A 26 0.93 -7.64 -11.08
CA ILE A 26 0.47 -8.95 -11.54
C ILE A 26 -0.97 -9.21 -11.08
N GLY A 27 -1.29 -8.92 -9.82
CA GLY A 27 -2.64 -9.02 -9.28
C GLY A 27 -3.63 -8.12 -10.03
N GLY A 28 -3.23 -6.89 -10.39
CA GLY A 28 -4.03 -5.97 -11.20
C GLY A 28 -4.29 -6.47 -12.61
N LEU A 29 -3.26 -7.02 -13.29
CA LEU A 29 -3.41 -7.61 -14.63
C LEU A 29 -4.30 -8.85 -14.63
N LEU A 30 -4.15 -9.72 -13.62
CA LEU A 30 -5.02 -10.88 -13.44
C LEU A 30 -6.46 -10.44 -13.12
N GLY A 31 -6.63 -9.43 -12.26
CA GLY A 31 -7.92 -8.83 -11.99
C GLY A 31 -8.59 -8.30 -13.26
N LEU A 32 -7.84 -7.59 -14.11
CA LEU A 32 -8.33 -7.10 -15.40
C LEU A 32 -8.68 -8.23 -16.37
N ALA A 33 -7.86 -9.27 -16.47
CA ALA A 33 -8.13 -10.43 -17.32
C ALA A 33 -9.38 -11.21 -16.89
N VAL A 34 -9.62 -11.35 -15.59
CA VAL A 34 -10.79 -12.04 -15.04
C VAL A 34 -12.06 -11.18 -15.14
N LEU A 35 -11.96 -9.86 -14.90
CA LEU A 35 -13.10 -8.95 -14.96
C LEU A 35 -13.48 -8.54 -16.40
N ALA A 36 -12.55 -8.58 -17.35
CA ALA A 36 -12.83 -8.24 -18.75
C ALA A 36 -13.92 -9.11 -19.39
N GLY A 37 -14.15 -10.32 -18.85
CA GLY A 37 -15.18 -11.24 -19.34
C GLY A 37 -16.47 -11.30 -18.52
N ASN A 38 -16.55 -10.67 -17.35
CA ASN A 38 -17.67 -10.86 -16.42
C ASN A 38 -18.12 -9.53 -15.79
N ASN A 39 -19.38 -9.15 -16.03
CA ASN A 39 -20.04 -8.01 -15.37
C ASN A 39 -20.26 -8.33 -13.87
N MET A 40 -19.20 -8.23 -13.07
CA MET A 40 -19.31 -8.40 -11.62
C MET A 40 -20.27 -7.36 -11.05
N SER A 41 -21.15 -7.80 -10.14
CA SER A 41 -22.13 -6.93 -9.50
C SER A 41 -21.42 -5.80 -8.72
N PRO A 42 -21.93 -4.55 -8.76
CA PRO A 42 -21.39 -3.42 -8.01
C PRO A 42 -21.22 -3.71 -6.51
N ILE A 43 -22.07 -4.59 -5.96
CA ILE A 43 -22.01 -5.02 -4.55
C ILE A 43 -20.75 -5.85 -4.27
N ALA A 44 -20.35 -6.72 -5.21
CA ALA A 44 -19.15 -7.53 -5.06
C ALA A 44 -17.88 -6.65 -5.04
N PHE A 45 -17.84 -5.63 -5.91
CA PHE A 45 -16.77 -4.62 -5.88
C PHE A 45 -16.75 -3.85 -4.56
N ALA A 46 -17.90 -3.38 -4.08
CA ALA A 46 -17.97 -2.65 -2.82
C ALA A 46 -17.46 -3.47 -1.63
N ILE A 47 -17.82 -4.75 -1.55
CA ILE A 47 -17.36 -5.66 -0.50
C ILE A 47 -15.84 -5.90 -0.61
N MET A 48 -15.34 -6.19 -1.82
CA MET A 48 -13.91 -6.44 -2.05
C MET A 48 -13.05 -5.21 -1.74
N PHE A 49 -13.43 -4.04 -2.26
CA PHE A 49 -12.72 -2.80 -1.99
C PHE A 49 -12.81 -2.40 -0.51
N GLY A 50 -13.97 -2.57 0.13
CA GLY A 50 -14.12 -2.34 1.56
C GLY A 50 -13.22 -3.24 2.41
N PHE A 51 -13.11 -4.52 2.04
CA PHE A 51 -12.24 -5.47 2.73
C PHE A 51 -10.75 -5.13 2.55
N VAL A 52 -10.32 -4.84 1.32
CA VAL A 52 -8.94 -4.43 1.02
C VAL A 52 -8.59 -3.12 1.71
N ALA A 53 -9.48 -2.12 1.68
CA ALA A 53 -9.29 -0.86 2.39
C ALA A 53 -9.12 -1.09 3.90
N GLY A 54 -9.96 -1.94 4.50
CA GLY A 54 -9.84 -2.31 5.91
C GLY A 54 -8.51 -2.96 6.26
N MET A 55 -8.05 -3.92 5.46
CA MET A 55 -6.74 -4.57 5.66
C MET A 55 -5.58 -3.58 5.56
N MET A 56 -5.59 -2.69 4.56
CA MET A 56 -4.52 -1.70 4.36
C MET A 56 -4.46 -0.67 5.49
N VAL A 57 -5.61 -0.22 5.99
CA VAL A 57 -5.67 0.66 7.17
C VAL A 57 -5.12 -0.05 8.41
N TYR A 58 -5.49 -1.32 8.63
CA TYR A 58 -4.98 -2.09 9.76
C TYR A 58 -3.45 -2.24 9.70
N ILE A 59 -2.90 -2.68 8.57
CA ILE A 59 -1.45 -2.83 8.35
C ILE A 59 -0.73 -1.48 8.58
N SER A 60 -1.27 -0.39 8.03
CA SER A 60 -0.66 0.93 8.14
C SER A 60 -0.59 1.41 9.59
N VAL A 61 -1.67 1.27 10.35
CA VAL A 61 -1.74 1.76 11.73
C VAL A 61 -1.00 0.84 12.70
N ARG A 62 -1.10 -0.48 12.52
CA ARG A 62 -0.61 -1.47 13.48
C ARG A 62 0.80 -1.97 13.20
N GLU A 63 1.26 -1.90 11.97
CA GLU A 63 2.59 -2.41 11.60
C GLU A 63 3.49 -1.26 11.12
N LEU A 64 3.06 -0.48 10.12
CA LEU A 64 3.92 0.54 9.52
C LEU A 64 4.20 1.70 10.48
N LEU A 65 3.17 2.27 11.11
CA LEU A 65 3.30 3.39 12.04
C LEU A 65 4.21 3.08 13.26
N PRO A 66 4.02 2.00 14.03
CA PRO A 66 4.90 1.68 15.15
C PRO A 66 6.31 1.30 14.69
N THR A 67 6.45 0.69 13.51
CA THR A 67 7.77 0.44 12.91
C THR A 67 8.48 1.76 12.63
N ALA A 68 7.80 2.73 12.01
CA ALA A 68 8.38 4.04 11.73
C ALA A 68 8.82 4.79 13.00
N LEU A 69 7.98 4.79 14.05
CA LEU A 69 8.31 5.42 15.34
C LEU A 69 9.47 4.73 16.06
N ARG A 70 9.61 3.40 15.93
CA ARG A 70 10.74 2.66 16.53
C ARG A 70 12.08 3.01 15.88
N TYR A 71 12.09 3.32 14.58
CA TYR A 71 13.32 3.66 13.84
C TYR A 71 13.67 5.15 13.87
N ALA A 72 12.73 6.04 14.20
CA ALA A 72 12.95 7.47 14.35
C ALA A 72 12.49 7.94 15.75
N PRO A 73 13.27 7.67 16.81
CA PRO A 73 12.89 7.95 18.21
C PRO A 73 12.95 9.44 18.59
N GLU A 74 13.72 10.25 17.88
CA GLU A 74 13.78 11.71 18.04
C GLU A 74 12.96 12.39 16.92
N ASP A 75 11.88 13.06 17.34
CA ASP A 75 11.17 14.14 16.67
C ASP A 75 10.24 13.87 15.46
N LYS A 76 9.05 14.49 15.60
CA LYS A 76 7.99 15.03 14.70
C LYS A 76 7.95 14.72 13.20
N ALA A 77 9.02 14.24 12.58
CA ALA A 77 9.12 13.92 11.15
C ALA A 77 8.18 12.79 10.73
N VAL A 78 8.00 11.73 11.54
CA VAL A 78 7.09 10.61 11.19
C VAL A 78 5.65 11.11 11.09
N THR A 79 5.20 11.89 12.08
CA THR A 79 3.86 12.49 12.08
C THR A 79 3.70 13.50 10.94
N GLY A 80 4.69 14.35 10.70
CA GLY A 80 4.69 15.32 9.60
C GLY A 80 4.61 14.65 8.23
N CYS A 81 5.42 13.61 7.99
CA CYS A 81 5.38 12.81 6.76
C CYS A 81 4.04 12.07 6.59
N CYS A 82 3.45 11.57 7.68
CA CYS A 82 2.14 10.92 7.61
C CYS A 82 1.03 11.91 7.25
N ILE A 83 1.03 13.10 7.85
CA ILE A 83 0.09 14.20 7.54
C ILE A 83 0.27 14.67 6.10
N LEU A 84 1.52 14.86 5.64
CA LEU A 84 1.82 15.20 4.25
C LEU A 84 1.36 14.12 3.27
N GLY A 85 1.57 12.84 3.60
CA GLY A 85 1.07 11.72 2.79
C GLY A 85 -0.45 11.72 2.67
N MET A 86 -1.17 11.95 3.78
CA MET A 86 -2.63 12.10 3.76
C MET A 86 -3.07 13.32 2.93
N ALA A 87 -2.33 14.43 3.00
CA ALA A 87 -2.62 15.63 2.22
C ALA A 87 -2.41 15.39 0.71
N VAL A 88 -1.34 14.69 0.30
CA VAL A 88 -1.08 14.33 -1.11
C VAL A 88 -2.12 13.35 -1.65
N MET A 89 -2.53 12.37 -0.85
CA MET A 89 -3.61 11.46 -1.25
C MET A 89 -4.96 12.19 -1.37
N GLY A 90 -5.27 13.08 -0.41
CA GLY A 90 -6.47 13.90 -0.45
C GLY A 90 -6.51 14.85 -1.65
N SER A 91 -5.39 15.51 -1.96
CA SER A 91 -5.30 16.38 -3.13
C SER A 91 -5.44 15.61 -4.45
N SER A 92 -4.90 14.40 -4.52
CA SER A 92 -5.07 13.52 -5.69
C SER A 92 -6.56 13.20 -5.93
N LEU A 93 -7.32 12.88 -4.88
CA LEU A 93 -8.76 12.63 -5.01
C LEU A 93 -9.54 13.87 -5.47
N LEU A 94 -9.18 15.06 -4.96
CA LEU A 94 -9.79 16.31 -5.38
C LEU A 94 -9.50 16.62 -6.86
N LEU A 95 -8.27 16.38 -7.31
CA LEU A 95 -7.91 16.53 -8.72
C LEU A 95 -8.67 15.56 -9.64
N PHE A 96 -8.86 14.30 -9.21
CA PHE A 96 -9.68 13.35 -9.96
C PHE A 96 -11.16 13.72 -9.99
N GLN A 97 -11.71 14.27 -8.90
CA GLN A 97 -13.09 14.79 -8.85
C GLN A 97 -13.30 16.06 -9.70
N VAL A 98 -12.24 16.84 -9.96
CA VAL A 98 -12.28 18.02 -10.84
C VAL A 98 -12.23 17.63 -12.32
N GLN A 99 -11.72 16.44 -12.66
CA GLN A 99 -11.52 15.97 -14.03
C GLN A 99 -12.67 15.07 -14.56
N GLY A 100 -13.54 14.55 -13.68
CA GLY A 100 -14.67 13.68 -14.02
C GLY A 100 -16.02 14.36 -13.83
#